data_AF-A0A2M7XW05-F1
#
_entry.id   AF-A0A2M7XW05-F1
#
_cell.length_a   1.000
_cell.length_b   1.000
_cell.length_c   1.000
_cell.angle_alpha   90.00
_cell.angle_beta   90.00
_cell.angle_gamma   90.00
#
_symmetry.space_group_name_H-M   'P 1'
#
loop_
_entity.id
_entity.type
_entity.pdbx_description
1 polymer ?
#
loop_
_entity_poly.entity_id
_entity_poly.type
_entity_poly.pdbx_seq_one_letter_code
_entity_poly.pdbx_strand_id
1 'polypeptide(L)'
;KIKLIGGDRDRRFLTGSHVAATPDLKADGRKYDIKCDWTGYWHEKGIVDLRDGEYPLLLKQNAGLVLILPFQKQIGILDSLTEVKVIKGKMHPIWHKPYHALELSENLCWEDWK
;
A
#
# COMPACT_ATOMS: atom_id res chain seq x y z
N LYS A 1 -7.30 -24.16 -7.83
CA LYS A 1 -8.46 -23.35 -7.43
C LYS A 1 -8.03 -22.49 -6.24
N ILE A 2 -7.78 -21.19 -6.44
CA ILE A 2 -7.27 -20.30 -5.39
C ILE A 2 -8.41 -20.00 -4.40
N LYS A 3 -8.18 -20.21 -3.11
CA LYS A 3 -9.17 -19.98 -2.06
C LYS A 3 -8.90 -18.61 -1.44
N LEU A 4 -9.73 -17.63 -1.76
CA LEU A 4 -9.64 -16.29 -1.18
C LEU A 4 -10.00 -16.36 0.31
N ILE A 5 -9.26 -15.63 1.15
CA ILE A 5 -9.40 -15.57 2.61
C ILE A 5 -9.49 -14.12 3.07
N GLY A 6 -10.23 -13.85 4.15
CA GLY A 6 -10.37 -12.51 4.72
C GLY A 6 -11.27 -11.56 3.89
N GLY A 7 -11.07 -10.25 4.06
CA GLY A 7 -11.86 -9.19 3.42
C GLY A 7 -11.80 -9.17 1.88
N ASP A 8 -10.88 -9.93 1.27
CA ASP A 8 -10.83 -10.14 -0.17
C ASP A 8 -12.04 -10.90 -0.71
N ARG A 9 -12.75 -11.66 0.14
CA ARG A 9 -14.00 -12.35 -0.25
C ARG A 9 -15.15 -11.38 -0.54
N ASP A 10 -15.15 -10.22 0.12
CA ASP A 10 -16.26 -9.27 0.07
C ASP A 10 -16.06 -8.16 -0.99
N ARG A 11 -14.91 -8.17 -1.70
CA ARG A 11 -14.64 -7.29 -2.84
C ARG A 11 -15.40 -7.76 -4.08
N ARG A 12 -16.73 -7.55 -4.10
CA ARG A 12 -17.64 -7.89 -5.22
C ARG A 12 -17.29 -7.22 -6.56
N PHE A 13 -16.38 -6.25 -6.57
CA PHE A 13 -15.94 -5.51 -7.76
C PHE A 13 -14.83 -6.20 -8.57
N LEU A 14 -14.11 -7.18 -8.00
CA LEU A 14 -13.05 -7.89 -8.71
C LEU A 14 -13.59 -9.21 -9.24
N THR A 15 -14.31 -9.15 -10.37
CA THR A 15 -14.68 -10.36 -11.12
C THR A 15 -13.43 -10.98 -11.73
N GLY A 16 -12.88 -11.99 -11.05
CA GLY A 16 -11.86 -12.86 -11.62
C GLY A 16 -10.66 -13.07 -10.72
N SER A 17 -9.97 -14.17 -10.95
CA SER A 17 -8.73 -14.65 -10.32
C SER A 17 -7.51 -13.73 -10.55
N HIS A 18 -7.71 -12.41 -10.58
CA HIS A 18 -6.70 -11.37 -10.77
C HIS A 18 -6.56 -10.51 -9.52
N VAL A 19 -6.67 -11.12 -8.34
CA VAL A 19 -6.09 -10.55 -7.10
C VAL A 19 -4.58 -10.79 -7.15
N ALA A 20 -3.93 -10.22 -8.15
CA ALA A 20 -2.50 -9.98 -8.13
C ALA A 20 -2.32 -8.53 -7.67
N ALA A 21 -1.21 -8.23 -7.00
CA ALA A 21 -0.78 -6.90 -6.56
C ALA A 21 -0.59 -5.92 -7.74
N THR A 22 -1.70 -5.67 -8.43
CA THR A 22 -1.85 -4.86 -9.62
C THR A 22 -2.35 -3.52 -9.12
N PRO A 23 -1.70 -2.41 -9.47
CA PRO A 23 -2.09 -1.09 -9.01
C PRO A 23 -3.58 -0.82 -9.25
N ASP A 24 -4.27 -0.38 -8.20
CA ASP A 24 -5.71 -0.15 -8.18
C ASP A 24 -6.19 0.97 -9.12
N LEU A 25 -5.31 1.92 -9.46
CA LEU A 25 -5.70 3.12 -10.21
C LEU A 25 -4.66 3.50 -11.28
N LYS A 26 -5.12 4.18 -12.33
CA LYS A 26 -4.25 4.82 -13.33
C LYS A 26 -4.69 6.27 -13.52
N ALA A 27 -3.79 7.22 -13.28
CA ALA A 27 -4.00 8.65 -13.46
C ALA A 27 -2.84 9.20 -14.32
N ASP A 28 -3.15 9.96 -15.36
CA ASP A 28 -2.17 10.58 -16.27
C ASP A 28 -1.08 9.62 -16.79
N GLY A 29 -1.47 8.39 -17.11
CA GLY A 29 -0.54 7.37 -17.59
C GLY A 29 0.20 6.61 -16.49
N ARG A 30 0.23 7.14 -15.26
CA ARG A 30 0.91 6.55 -14.09
C ARG A 30 -0.01 5.64 -13.31
N LYS A 31 0.55 4.58 -12.75
CA LYS A 31 -0.18 3.59 -11.96
C LYS A 31 -0.03 3.89 -10.47
N TYR A 32 -1.08 3.64 -9.71
CA TYR A 32 -1.09 3.82 -8.26
C TYR A 32 -1.77 2.65 -7.58
N ASP A 33 -1.20 2.20 -6.48
CA ASP A 33 -1.78 1.18 -5.62
C ASP A 33 -2.37 1.86 -4.38
N ILE A 34 -3.62 1.52 -4.03
CA ILE A 34 -4.32 2.17 -2.92
C ILE A 34 -4.07 1.35 -1.64
N LYS A 35 -3.56 2.03 -0.63
CA LYS A 35 -3.20 1.46 0.65
C LYS A 35 -3.93 2.21 1.76
N CYS A 36 -4.55 1.48 2.66
CA CYS A 36 -5.37 2.06 3.72
C CYS A 36 -4.99 1.46 5.08
N ASP A 37 -4.64 2.32 6.03
CA ASP A 37 -4.27 1.93 7.39
C ASP A 37 -5.48 1.97 8.34
N TRP A 38 -6.19 0.86 8.45
CA TRP A 38 -7.28 0.70 9.41
C TRP A 38 -6.82 0.41 10.85
N THR A 39 -5.53 0.51 11.14
CA THR A 39 -4.95 0.20 12.46
C THR A 39 -4.25 1.39 13.12
N GLY A 40 -3.95 2.45 12.37
CA GLY A 40 -3.15 3.59 12.84
C GLY A 40 -1.64 3.29 12.96
N TYR A 41 -1.24 2.06 12.65
CA TYR A 41 0.14 1.59 12.80
C TYR A 41 1.13 2.34 11.89
N TRP A 42 0.74 2.68 10.66
CA TRP A 42 1.61 3.41 9.73
C TRP A 42 1.87 4.82 10.20
N HIS A 43 0.81 5.49 10.67
CA HIS A 43 0.91 6.83 11.23
C HIS A 43 1.81 6.85 12.47
N GLU A 44 1.59 5.95 13.43
CA GLU A 44 2.41 5.88 14.66
C GLU A 44 3.88 5.54 14.40
N LYS A 45 4.16 4.72 13.39
CA LYS A 45 5.53 4.27 13.08
C LYS A 45 6.23 5.10 12.02
N GLY A 46 5.50 5.98 11.32
CA GLY A 46 6.05 6.71 10.17
C GLY A 46 6.48 5.79 9.02
N ILE A 47 5.81 4.65 8.82
CA ILE A 47 6.16 3.67 7.78
C ILE A 47 4.93 3.15 7.05
N VAL A 48 5.11 2.68 5.81
CA VAL A 48 4.12 1.86 5.09
C VAL A 48 4.71 0.50 4.81
N ASP A 49 4.02 -0.55 5.23
CA ASP A 49 4.47 -1.92 5.04
C ASP A 49 3.83 -2.56 3.81
N LEU A 50 4.66 -2.80 2.79
CA LEU A 50 4.30 -3.54 1.58
C LEU A 50 4.65 -5.02 1.75
N ARG A 51 3.65 -5.89 1.58
CA ARG A 51 3.71 -7.31 1.97
C ARG A 51 3.81 -8.19 0.74
N ASP A 52 4.01 -9.50 0.92
CA ASP A 52 3.82 -10.50 -0.16
C ASP A 52 4.56 -10.22 -1.49
N GLY A 53 5.66 -9.46 -1.45
CA GLY A 53 6.38 -9.05 -2.68
C GLY A 53 5.72 -7.91 -3.46
N GLU A 54 4.81 -7.14 -2.86
CA GLU A 54 4.19 -5.94 -3.44
C GLU A 54 5.26 -4.92 -3.85
N TYR A 55 6.24 -4.65 -2.98
CA TYR A 55 7.30 -3.66 -3.26
C TYR A 55 8.05 -3.89 -4.59
N PRO A 56 8.70 -5.05 -4.85
CA PRO A 56 9.40 -5.27 -6.11
C PRO A 56 8.47 -5.27 -7.33
N LEU A 57 7.20 -5.64 -7.17
CA LEU A 57 6.23 -5.60 -8.26
C LEU A 57 5.83 -4.15 -8.61
N LEU A 58 5.56 -3.32 -7.61
CA LEU A 58 5.22 -1.91 -7.79
C LEU A 58 6.39 -1.12 -8.38
N LEU A 59 7.62 -1.40 -7.92
CA LEU A 59 8.84 -0.86 -8.53
C LEU A 59 8.95 -1.20 -10.01
N LYS A 60 8.78 -2.49 -10.38
CA LYS A 60 8.82 -2.93 -11.78
C LYS A 60 7.76 -2.25 -12.65
N GLN A 61 6.62 -1.88 -12.05
CA GLN A 61 5.52 -1.24 -12.74
C GLN A 61 5.60 0.29 -12.75
N ASN A 62 6.65 0.89 -12.17
CA ASN A 62 6.77 2.33 -11.94
C ASN A 62 5.49 2.92 -11.29
N ALA A 63 4.96 2.20 -10.29
CA ALA A 63 3.74 2.57 -9.61
C ALA A 63 4.04 3.40 -8.35
N GLY A 64 3.20 4.41 -8.09
CA GLY A 64 3.15 5.12 -6.82
C GLY A 64 2.16 4.47 -5.84
N LEU A 65 2.00 5.09 -4.67
CA LEU A 65 0.98 4.71 -3.69
C LEU A 65 0.02 5.87 -3.44
N VAL A 66 -1.25 5.54 -3.27
CA VAL A 66 -2.22 6.42 -2.59
C VAL A 66 -2.40 5.86 -1.20
N LEU A 67 -2.05 6.65 -0.19
CA LEU A 67 -2.09 6.27 1.20
C LEU A 67 -3.30 6.91 1.86
N ILE A 68 -4.10 6.13 2.56
CA ILE A 68 -5.29 6.58 3.25
C ILE A 68 -5.12 6.25 4.73
N LEU A 69 -5.24 7.27 5.57
CA LEU A 69 -5.21 7.19 7.03
C LEU A 69 -6.61 7.57 7.56
N PRO A 70 -7.56 6.61 7.68
CA PRO A 70 -8.96 6.92 8.00
C PRO A 70 -9.16 7.58 9.36
N PHE A 71 -8.36 7.21 10.37
CA PHE A 71 -8.48 7.78 11.72
C PHE A 71 -7.97 9.21 11.79
N GLN A 72 -6.96 9.53 10.98
CA GLN A 72 -6.42 10.88 10.83
C GLN A 72 -7.21 11.71 9.81
N LYS A 73 -8.06 11.07 9.00
CA LYS A 73 -8.74 11.66 7.84
C LYS A 73 -7.76 12.29 6.83
N GLN A 74 -6.66 11.60 6.54
CA GLN A 74 -5.58 12.08 5.69
C GLN A 74 -5.30 11.18 4.49
N ILE A 75 -5.23 11.78 3.29
CA ILE A 75 -4.76 11.11 2.06
C ILE A 75 -3.38 11.66 1.70
N GLY A 76 -2.45 10.77 1.39
CA GLY A 76 -1.12 11.12 0.91
C GLY A 76 -0.84 10.43 -0.41
N ILE A 77 -0.09 11.08 -1.30
CA ILE A 77 0.35 10.48 -2.55
C ILE A 77 1.86 10.32 -2.51
N LEU A 78 2.31 9.06 -2.52
CA LEU A 78 3.71 8.76 -2.73
C LEU A 78 3.92 8.45 -4.21
N ASP A 79 4.37 9.45 -4.96
CA ASP A 79 4.51 9.30 -6.41
C ASP A 79 5.59 8.27 -6.80
N SER A 80 6.73 8.27 -6.12
CA SER A 80 7.84 7.37 -6.42
C SER A 80 8.25 6.52 -5.22
N LEU A 81 8.47 5.23 -5.47
CA LEU A 81 9.04 4.31 -4.50
C LEU A 81 10.58 4.35 -4.46
N THR A 82 11.23 4.96 -5.45
CA THR A 82 12.70 4.96 -5.58
C THR A 82 13.39 5.96 -4.67
N GLU A 83 12.68 6.99 -4.23
CA GLU A 83 13.19 8.09 -3.41
C GLU A 83 12.91 7.86 -1.92
N VAL A 84 12.43 6.68 -1.56
CA VAL A 84 12.03 6.33 -0.20
C VAL A 84 13.02 5.36 0.40
N LYS A 85 13.34 5.55 1.68
CA LYS A 85 14.15 4.59 2.43
C LYS A 85 13.33 3.34 2.71
N VAL A 86 13.87 2.19 2.31
CA VAL A 86 13.19 0.90 2.42
C VAL A 86 13.96 -0.07 3.29
N ILE A 87 13.27 -0.67 4.27
CA ILE A 87 13.80 -1.68 5.17
C ILE A 87 13.08 -2.99 4.90
N LYS A 88 13.84 -4.04 4.58
CA LYS A 88 13.26 -5.38 4.39
C LYS A 88 13.05 -6.08 5.72
N GLY A 89 11.79 -6.37 6.05
CA GLY A 89 11.40 -7.13 7.22
C GLY A 89 11.13 -8.60 6.89
N LYS A 90 11.59 -9.52 7.76
CA LYS A 90 11.36 -10.96 7.58
C LYS A 90 9.93 -11.38 7.94
N MET A 91 9.33 -10.75 8.95
CA MET A 91 8.04 -11.14 9.52
C MET A 91 7.32 -9.92 10.10
N HIS A 92 6.17 -9.54 9.55
CA HIS A 92 5.37 -8.43 10.03
C HIS A 92 4.64 -8.80 11.34
N PRO A 93 4.64 -7.95 12.39
CA PRO A 93 4.07 -8.27 13.70
C PRO A 93 2.56 -8.61 13.67
N ILE A 94 1.81 -8.00 12.75
CA ILE A 94 0.35 -8.23 12.64
C ILE A 94 0.02 -9.36 11.66
N TRP A 95 0.73 -9.43 10.53
CA TRP A 95 0.31 -10.26 9.39
C TRP A 95 1.12 -11.55 9.29
N HIS A 96 2.23 -11.65 10.01
CA HIS A 96 3.12 -12.81 10.01
C HIS A 96 3.59 -13.18 8.59
N LYS A 97 3.97 -12.15 7.81
CA LYS A 97 4.49 -12.27 6.44
C LYS A 97 5.74 -11.42 6.21
N PRO A 98 6.60 -11.76 5.22
CA PRO A 98 7.68 -10.88 4.80
C PRO A 98 7.12 -9.56 4.27
N TYR A 99 7.85 -8.48 4.51
CA TYR A 99 7.41 -7.14 4.13
C TYR A 99 8.60 -6.22 3.81
N HIS A 100 8.31 -5.11 3.14
CA HIS A 100 9.21 -3.98 2.97
C HIS A 100 8.55 -2.78 3.63
N ALA A 101 9.20 -2.24 4.65
CA ALA A 101 8.81 -1.00 5.31
C ALA A 101 9.38 0.17 4.52
N LEU A 102 8.50 1.04 4.04
CA LEU A 102 8.84 2.29 3.38
C LEU A 102 8.71 3.39 4.41
N GLU A 103 9.80 4.08 4.74
CA GLU A 103 9.75 5.24 5.64
C GLU A 103 8.96 6.37 4.98
N LEU A 104 7.90 6.84 5.63
CA LEU A 104 7.15 7.98 5.15
C LEU A 104 8.02 9.22 5.28
N SER A 105 8.29 9.88 4.15
CA SER A 105 9.01 11.15 4.17
C SER A 105 8.18 12.21 4.90
N GLU A 106 8.83 13.07 5.68
CA GLU A 106 8.21 14.28 6.23
C GLU A 106 7.68 15.21 5.12
N ASN A 107 8.22 15.09 3.90
CA ASN A 107 7.80 15.87 2.73
C ASN A 107 6.61 15.26 1.99
N LEU A 108 6.04 14.15 2.48
CA LEU A 108 4.85 13.58 1.88
C LEU A 108 3.68 14.57 2.10
N CYS A 109 3.15 15.11 1.01
CA CYS A 109 1.99 16.00 1.07
C CYS A 109 0.75 15.21 1.50
N TRP A 110 0.26 15.49 2.70
CA TRP A 110 -1.00 14.97 3.22
C TRP A 110 -2.10 16.00 3.00
N GLU A 111 -3.22 15.54 2.46
CA GLU A 111 -4.46 16.30 2.31
C GLU A 111 -5.47 15.79 3.33
N ASP A 112 -6.01 16.70 4.14
CA ASP A 112 -7.08 16.39 5.08
C ASP A 112 -8.43 16.33 4.34
N TRP A 113 -9.28 15.36 4.70
CA TRP A 113 -10.68 15.33 4.26
C TRP A 113 -11.64 15.51 5.43
N LYS A 114 -12.83 16.08 5.15
CA LYS A 114 -13.85 16.37 6.15
C LYS A 114 -14.76 15.17 6.41
#